data_AF-A0A174BHT6-F1
#
_entry.id   AF-A0A174BHT6-F1
#
_cell.length_a   1.000
_cell.length_b   1.000
_cell.length_c   1.000
_cell.angle_alpha   90.00
_cell.angle_beta   90.00
_cell.angle_gamma   90.00
#
_symmetry.space_group_name_H-M   'P 1'
#
loop_
_entity.id
_entity.type
_entity.pdbx_description
1 polymer ?
#
loop_
_entity_poly.entity_id
_entity_poly.type
_entity_poly.pdbx_seq_one_letter_code
_entity_poly.pdbx_strand_id
1 'polypeptide(L)'
;MTTTATKEYTIRDIETLTEAQAAEMAIEAATVKGHQVYFVDFGGYFGYSVLVFADGHYIKYANDYELHHSGKSRDELRKFYLDSLNKKLFTADEMETVSDYQDKQAKEYYIRNYYGLRRDHISMFFCGPDKEREKLRRKTEKMIFSPVFLAFYDKKDADFVNSGEELLAMLEKAEPESDNAEYWKNAFLREMFNHEYGINWQADFDVCSAFGDCSGVRDYEDIEELFSACNFSDVQRAAYMAARREYSKQSAELY
;
A
#
# COMPACT_ATOMS: atom_id res chain seq x y z
N MET A 1 -36.91 13.17 27.75
CA MET A 1 -35.68 13.19 26.94
C MET A 1 -35.28 11.75 26.72
N THR A 2 -35.50 11.23 25.51
CA THR A 2 -35.08 9.88 25.14
C THR A 2 -33.58 9.94 24.93
N THR A 3 -32.82 9.33 25.82
CA THR A 3 -31.38 9.10 25.63
C THR A 3 -31.25 8.17 24.43
N THR A 4 -30.99 8.73 23.24
CA THR A 4 -30.58 7.94 22.07
C THR A 4 -29.27 7.29 22.44
N ALA A 5 -29.29 5.99 22.69
CA ALA A 5 -28.06 5.22 22.86
C ALA A 5 -27.24 5.39 21.58
N THR A 6 -26.10 6.06 21.69
CA THR A 6 -25.13 6.17 20.59
C THR A 6 -24.70 4.75 20.25
N LYS A 7 -24.97 4.29 19.02
CA LYS A 7 -24.52 2.97 18.57
C LYS A 7 -23.01 2.91 18.70
N GLU A 8 -22.49 1.96 19.48
CA GLU A 8 -21.06 1.67 19.46
C GLU A 8 -20.73 0.90 18.18
N TYR A 9 -19.91 1.50 17.31
CA TYR A 9 -19.48 0.89 16.06
C TYR A 9 -18.27 0.00 16.29
N THR A 10 -18.30 -1.22 15.75
CA THR A 10 -17.10 -2.05 15.58
C THR A 10 -16.50 -1.83 14.18
N ILE A 11 -15.25 -2.24 13.98
CA ILE A 11 -14.64 -2.21 12.63
C ILE A 11 -15.46 -3.00 11.61
N ARG A 12 -16.10 -4.10 12.02
CA ARG A 12 -16.95 -4.91 11.14
C ARG A 12 -18.23 -4.19 10.75
N ASP A 13 -18.82 -3.41 11.67
CA ASP A 13 -19.97 -2.57 11.35
C ASP A 13 -19.58 -1.53 10.30
N ILE A 14 -18.45 -0.85 10.53
CA ILE A 14 -17.93 0.19 9.65
C ILE A 14 -17.66 -0.40 8.26
N GLU A 15 -16.88 -1.49 8.17
CA GLU A 15 -16.49 -2.15 6.90
C GLU A 15 -17.67 -2.68 6.06
N THR A 16 -18.89 -2.74 6.61
CA THR A 16 -20.10 -3.18 5.88
C THR A 16 -20.97 -2.02 5.39
N LEU A 17 -20.60 -0.77 5.68
CA LEU A 17 -21.34 0.40 5.23
C LEU A 17 -21.31 0.51 3.71
N THR A 18 -22.48 0.78 3.13
CA THR A 18 -22.57 1.20 1.73
C THR A 18 -22.19 2.67 1.59
N GLU A 19 -21.81 3.10 0.39
CA GLU A 19 -21.52 4.51 0.14
C GLU A 19 -22.69 5.42 0.50
N ALA A 20 -23.93 5.00 0.21
CA ALA A 20 -25.13 5.78 0.54
C ALA A 20 -25.30 5.97 2.06
N GLN A 21 -25.00 4.93 2.86
CA GLN A 21 -25.03 5.02 4.32
C GLN A 21 -23.92 5.92 4.84
N ALA A 22 -22.70 5.80 4.29
CA ALA A 22 -21.59 6.68 4.63
C ALA A 22 -21.92 8.16 4.34
N ALA A 23 -22.51 8.44 3.18
CA ALA A 23 -22.93 9.78 2.78
C ALA A 23 -24.04 10.35 3.68
N GLU A 24 -25.00 9.54 4.11
CA GLU A 24 -26.05 9.95 5.06
C GLU A 24 -25.49 10.28 6.45
N MET A 25 -24.47 9.54 6.88
CA MET A 25 -23.79 9.73 8.16
C MET A 25 -22.73 10.85 8.14
N ALA A 26 -22.35 11.33 6.96
CA ALA A 26 -21.23 12.25 6.79
C ALA A 26 -21.54 13.63 7.39
N ILE A 27 -20.61 14.14 8.19
CA ILE A 27 -20.57 15.55 8.60
C ILE A 27 -20.13 16.41 7.42
N GLU A 28 -19.17 15.91 6.65
CA GLU A 28 -18.60 16.56 5.48
C GLU A 28 -18.22 15.49 4.45
N ALA A 29 -18.27 15.86 3.18
CA ALA A 29 -17.73 15.05 2.09
C ALA A 29 -16.72 15.86 1.27
N ALA A 30 -15.74 15.15 0.70
CA ALA A 30 -14.77 15.68 -0.23
C ALA A 30 -14.50 14.67 -1.35
N THR A 31 -13.79 15.12 -2.38
CA THR A 31 -13.27 14.25 -3.43
C THR A 31 -11.76 14.41 -3.49
N VAL A 32 -11.02 13.30 -3.42
CA VAL A 32 -9.56 13.27 -3.55
C VAL A 32 -9.20 12.35 -4.70
N LYS A 33 -8.64 12.91 -5.78
CA LYS A 33 -8.16 12.15 -6.95
C LYS A 33 -9.17 11.12 -7.46
N GLY A 34 -10.43 11.53 -7.61
CA GLY A 34 -11.53 10.67 -8.09
C GLY A 34 -12.13 9.72 -7.05
N HIS A 35 -11.69 9.77 -5.78
CA HIS A 35 -12.26 8.98 -4.69
C HIS A 35 -13.16 9.85 -3.83
N GLN A 36 -14.32 9.30 -3.45
CA GLN A 36 -15.27 9.94 -2.56
C GLN A 36 -14.83 9.73 -1.11
N VAL A 37 -14.78 10.82 -0.37
CA VAL A 37 -14.26 10.85 1.00
C VAL A 37 -15.35 11.38 1.91
N TYR A 38 -15.74 10.60 2.92
CA TYR A 38 -16.77 10.96 3.88
C TYR A 38 -16.18 11.06 5.28
N PHE A 39 -16.31 12.22 5.90
CA PHE A 39 -15.92 12.46 7.28
C PHE A 39 -17.10 12.16 8.19
N VAL A 40 -16.94 11.18 9.07
CA VAL A 40 -18.00 10.66 9.92
C VAL A 40 -17.54 10.69 11.36
N ASP A 41 -18.42 11.11 12.28
CA ASP A 41 -18.19 10.96 13.71
C ASP A 41 -18.94 9.73 14.23
N PHE A 42 -18.20 8.64 14.43
CA PHE A 42 -18.73 7.40 14.97
C PHE A 42 -18.87 7.44 16.50
N GLY A 43 -18.36 8.49 17.17
CA GLY A 43 -18.17 8.53 18.61
C GLY A 43 -17.25 7.41 19.12
N GLY A 44 -17.19 7.25 20.44
CA GLY A 44 -16.40 6.20 21.07
C GLY A 44 -14.93 6.22 20.64
N TYR A 45 -14.37 5.04 20.36
CA TYR A 45 -12.97 4.90 19.92
C TYR A 45 -12.73 5.42 18.50
N PHE A 46 -13.66 5.21 17.58
CA PHE A 46 -13.46 5.58 16.17
C PHE A 46 -13.60 7.09 15.96
N GLY A 47 -14.47 7.77 16.71
CA GLY A 47 -14.57 9.23 16.72
C GLY A 47 -14.71 9.83 15.31
N TYR A 48 -14.09 10.98 15.09
CA TYR A 48 -13.99 11.67 13.82
C TYR A 48 -13.03 10.95 12.86
N SER A 49 -13.59 10.15 11.96
CA SER A 49 -12.89 9.28 11.03
C SER A 49 -13.15 9.63 9.58
N VAL A 50 -12.34 9.07 8.69
CA VAL A 50 -12.50 9.22 7.24
C VAL A 50 -12.75 7.88 6.56
N LEU A 51 -13.80 7.84 5.74
CA LEU A 51 -14.17 6.69 4.92
C LEU A 51 -13.94 7.00 3.45
N VAL A 52 -13.34 6.06 2.71
CA VAL A 52 -12.96 6.25 1.30
C VAL A 52 -13.71 5.29 0.40
N PHE A 53 -14.38 5.81 -0.61
CA PHE A 53 -15.11 5.05 -1.62
C PHE A 53 -14.64 5.38 -3.03
N ALA A 54 -14.73 4.41 -3.93
CA ALA A 54 -14.59 4.63 -5.35
C ALA A 54 -15.48 3.63 -6.11
N ASP A 55 -16.15 4.13 -7.15
CA ASP A 55 -17.13 3.38 -7.95
C ASP A 55 -18.21 2.67 -7.10
N GLY A 56 -18.68 3.28 -6.01
CA GLY A 56 -19.67 2.65 -5.12
C GLY A 56 -19.11 1.64 -4.13
N HIS A 57 -17.81 1.34 -4.18
CA HIS A 57 -17.17 0.31 -3.36
C HIS A 57 -16.26 0.91 -2.31
N TYR A 58 -16.15 0.19 -1.20
CA TYR A 58 -15.44 0.64 -0.02
C TYR A 58 -13.94 0.33 -0.10
N ILE A 59 -13.11 1.38 -0.13
CA ILE A 59 -11.64 1.28 -0.19
C ILE A 59 -11.08 1.23 1.24
N LYS A 60 -11.49 0.21 1.99
CA LYS A 60 -11.28 0.13 3.45
C LYS A 60 -9.83 0.29 3.92
N TYR A 61 -8.84 -0.13 3.14
CA TYR A 61 -7.42 0.02 3.49
C TYR A 61 -6.90 1.46 3.34
N ALA A 62 -7.67 2.35 2.70
CA ALA A 62 -7.40 3.77 2.62
C ALA A 62 -8.08 4.60 3.72
N ASN A 63 -8.93 3.99 4.56
CA ASN A 63 -9.53 4.69 5.69
C ASN A 63 -8.49 5.12 6.72
N ASP A 64 -8.89 6.05 7.59
CA ASP A 64 -8.14 6.40 8.79
C ASP A 64 -9.14 6.78 9.90
N TYR A 65 -8.77 6.52 11.15
CA TYR A 65 -9.67 6.58 12.30
C TYR A 65 -9.06 7.40 13.43
N GLU A 66 -9.89 8.14 14.18
CA GLU A 66 -9.40 9.01 15.28
C GLU A 66 -8.59 8.22 16.33
N LEU A 67 -8.91 6.94 16.51
CA LEU A 67 -8.23 6.04 17.45
C LEU A 67 -6.71 5.97 17.26
N HIS A 68 -6.20 6.26 16.06
CA HIS A 68 -4.77 6.26 15.74
C HIS A 68 -4.08 7.61 16.02
N HIS A 69 -4.84 8.64 16.38
CA HIS A 69 -4.40 10.03 16.33
C HIS A 69 -4.71 10.80 17.63
N SER A 70 -4.49 10.15 18.78
CA SER A 70 -4.75 10.73 20.09
C SER A 70 -4.19 12.16 20.24
N GLY A 71 -5.03 13.04 20.80
CA GLY A 71 -4.67 14.43 21.12
C GLY A 71 -4.80 15.44 19.99
N LYS A 72 -5.26 15.05 18.79
CA LYS A 72 -5.55 16.00 17.70
C LYS A 72 -6.98 16.52 17.78
N SER A 73 -7.16 17.79 17.48
CA SER A 73 -8.48 18.39 17.25
C SER A 73 -9.07 17.91 15.91
N ARG A 74 -10.39 18.09 15.73
CA ARG A 74 -11.08 17.74 14.48
C ARG A 74 -10.50 18.44 13.24
N ASP A 75 -10.14 19.71 13.37
CA ASP A 75 -9.57 20.48 12.26
C ASP A 75 -8.17 19.95 11.88
N GLU A 76 -7.37 19.59 12.87
CA GLU A 76 -6.06 18.95 12.65
C GLU A 76 -6.21 17.57 12.01
N LEU A 77 -7.16 16.75 12.48
CA LEU A 77 -7.47 15.44 11.90
C LEU A 77 -7.94 15.57 10.46
N ARG A 78 -8.86 16.49 10.18
CA ARG A 78 -9.37 16.73 8.81
C ARG A 78 -8.23 17.05 7.86
N LYS A 79 -7.34 17.98 8.25
CA LYS A 79 -6.17 18.33 7.43
C LYS A 79 -5.24 17.13 7.26
N PHE A 80 -4.93 16.43 8.35
CA PHE A 80 -4.06 15.26 8.33
C PHE A 80 -4.60 14.15 7.42
N TYR A 81 -5.90 13.85 7.48
CA TYR A 81 -6.55 12.85 6.64
C TYR A 81 -6.46 13.22 5.16
N LEU A 82 -6.76 14.47 4.80
CA LEU A 82 -6.66 14.92 3.41
C LEU A 82 -5.21 14.89 2.92
N ASP A 83 -4.25 15.31 3.74
CA ASP A 83 -2.82 15.26 3.39
C ASP A 83 -2.34 13.81 3.20
N SER A 84 -2.77 12.89 4.07
CA SER A 84 -2.50 11.45 3.99
C SER A 84 -3.11 10.83 2.73
N LEU A 85 -4.38 11.14 2.45
CA LEU A 85 -5.09 10.65 1.26
C LEU A 85 -4.46 11.14 -0.04
N ASN A 86 -4.03 12.40 -0.12
CA ASN A 86 -3.34 12.93 -1.30
C ASN A 86 -2.00 12.23 -1.58
N LYS A 87 -1.37 11.63 -0.56
CA LYS A 87 -0.10 10.90 -0.70
C LYS A 87 -0.27 9.41 -1.02
N LYS A 88 -1.44 8.81 -0.74
CA LYS A 88 -1.67 7.37 -0.89
C LYS A 88 -2.72 7.00 -1.96
N LEU A 89 -3.50 7.97 -2.42
CA LEU A 89 -4.40 7.82 -3.56
C LEU A 89 -3.75 8.44 -4.80
N PHE A 90 -4.06 7.90 -5.97
CA PHE A 90 -3.48 8.33 -7.23
C PHE A 90 -4.50 8.33 -8.36
N THR A 91 -4.32 9.22 -9.34
CA THR A 91 -5.00 9.15 -10.64
C THR A 91 -4.21 8.24 -11.60
N ALA A 92 -4.82 7.89 -12.73
CA ALA A 92 -4.13 7.12 -13.78
C ALA A 92 -2.91 7.88 -14.33
N ASP A 93 -3.07 9.17 -14.64
CA ASP A 93 -2.01 10.03 -15.18
C ASP A 93 -0.78 10.13 -14.25
N GLU A 94 -0.97 10.02 -12.94
CA GLU A 94 0.15 10.03 -11.98
C GLU A 94 1.05 8.78 -12.11
N MET A 95 0.60 7.72 -12.75
CA MET A 95 1.41 6.51 -12.99
C MET A 95 2.44 6.69 -14.11
N GLU A 96 2.33 7.73 -14.93
CA GLU A 96 3.26 8.00 -16.04
C GLU A 96 4.61 8.56 -15.58
N THR A 97 4.73 8.93 -14.30
CA THR A 97 5.94 9.53 -13.74
C THR A 97 6.29 8.89 -12.41
N VAL A 98 7.58 8.85 -12.08
CA VAL A 98 8.09 8.43 -10.76
C VAL A 98 9.11 9.46 -10.32
N SER A 99 8.88 10.12 -9.20
CA SER A 99 9.84 11.11 -8.67
C SER A 99 11.03 10.44 -7.98
N ASP A 100 10.74 9.40 -7.19
CA ASP A 100 11.70 8.67 -6.37
C ASP A 100 11.15 7.27 -6.03
N TYR A 101 11.95 6.47 -5.31
CA TYR A 101 11.58 5.11 -4.94
C TYR A 101 10.35 5.05 -4.03
N GLN A 102 10.16 6.03 -3.14
CA GLN A 102 9.04 6.05 -2.20
C GLN A 102 7.74 6.36 -2.93
N ASP A 103 7.77 7.28 -3.90
CA ASP A 103 6.67 7.56 -4.81
C ASP A 103 6.26 6.32 -5.61
N LYS A 104 7.23 5.61 -6.22
CA LYS A 104 6.97 4.34 -6.91
C LYS A 104 6.27 3.33 -5.99
N GLN A 105 6.80 3.13 -4.80
CA GLN A 105 6.25 2.18 -3.83
C GLN A 105 4.83 2.57 -3.40
N ALA A 106 4.56 3.85 -3.18
CA ALA A 106 3.22 4.33 -2.84
C ALA A 106 2.22 4.08 -3.97
N LYS A 107 2.61 4.35 -5.23
CA LYS A 107 1.81 4.10 -6.43
C LYS A 107 1.55 2.60 -6.65
N GLU A 108 2.58 1.78 -6.51
CA GLU A 108 2.43 0.32 -6.61
C GLU A 108 1.51 -0.22 -5.52
N TYR A 109 1.67 0.26 -4.28
CA TYR A 109 0.81 -0.11 -3.17
C TYR A 109 -0.64 0.28 -3.43
N TYR A 110 -0.90 1.48 -3.97
CA TYR A 110 -2.23 1.91 -4.38
C TYR A 110 -2.84 0.95 -5.41
N ILE A 111 -2.11 0.62 -6.49
CA ILE A 111 -2.61 -0.27 -7.55
C ILE A 111 -2.96 -1.64 -6.94
N ARG A 112 -2.04 -2.24 -6.19
CA ARG A 112 -2.20 -3.61 -5.69
C ARG A 112 -3.22 -3.75 -4.57
N ASN A 113 -3.35 -2.74 -3.70
CA ASN A 113 -4.13 -2.87 -2.47
C ASN A 113 -5.40 -2.01 -2.44
N TYR A 114 -5.43 -0.87 -3.12
CA TYR A 114 -6.57 0.06 -3.06
C TYR A 114 -7.40 0.01 -4.33
N TYR A 115 -6.76 0.09 -5.50
CA TYR A 115 -7.44 0.13 -6.79
C TYR A 115 -8.33 -1.09 -6.98
N GLY A 116 -7.81 -2.30 -6.71
CA GLY A 116 -8.56 -3.56 -6.83
C GLY A 116 -9.84 -3.66 -5.98
N LEU A 117 -10.00 -2.83 -4.94
CA LEU A 117 -11.20 -2.79 -4.09
C LEU A 117 -12.40 -2.10 -4.76
N ARG A 118 -12.20 -1.46 -5.91
CA ARG A 118 -13.25 -0.75 -6.68
C ARG A 118 -14.28 -1.68 -7.32
N ARG A 119 -14.12 -3.00 -7.18
CA ARG A 119 -15.06 -4.01 -7.66
C ARG A 119 -15.21 -5.13 -6.64
N ASP A 120 -16.38 -5.76 -6.64
CA ASP A 120 -16.62 -7.01 -5.93
C ASP A 120 -15.62 -8.08 -6.38
N HIS A 121 -14.94 -8.70 -5.41
CA HIS A 121 -13.91 -9.69 -5.67
C HIS A 121 -13.83 -10.73 -4.56
N ILE A 122 -13.05 -11.79 -4.82
CA ILE A 122 -12.69 -12.80 -3.83
C ILE A 122 -11.17 -12.83 -3.75
N SER A 123 -10.61 -12.57 -2.57
CA SER A 123 -9.16 -12.65 -2.37
C SER A 123 -8.63 -14.05 -2.71
N MET A 124 -7.43 -14.12 -3.30
CA MET A 124 -6.69 -15.37 -3.46
C MET A 124 -6.36 -15.99 -2.10
N PHE A 125 -6.23 -15.18 -1.07
CA PHE A 125 -5.92 -15.62 0.28
C PHE A 125 -7.20 -15.92 1.06
N PHE A 126 -7.26 -17.10 1.65
CA PHE A 126 -8.37 -17.52 2.50
C PHE A 126 -7.87 -18.19 3.77
N CYS A 127 -8.22 -17.59 4.91
CA CYS A 127 -8.04 -18.16 6.24
C CYS A 127 -9.41 -18.53 6.82
N GLY A 128 -9.69 -19.82 6.88
CA GLY A 128 -10.96 -20.33 7.39
C GLY A 128 -11.13 -21.83 7.16
N PRO A 129 -12.30 -22.39 7.53
CA PRO A 129 -12.54 -23.82 7.45
C PRO A 129 -12.54 -24.35 6.01
N ASP A 130 -12.09 -25.60 5.81
CA ASP A 130 -11.95 -26.22 4.48
C ASP A 130 -13.26 -26.27 3.69
N LYS A 131 -14.40 -26.38 4.37
CA LYS A 131 -15.72 -26.36 3.72
C LYS A 131 -15.98 -25.05 2.97
N GLU A 132 -15.64 -23.92 3.58
CA GLU A 132 -15.80 -22.61 2.94
C GLU A 132 -14.71 -22.39 1.89
N ARG A 133 -13.49 -22.90 2.11
CA ARG A 133 -12.42 -22.90 1.11
C ARG A 133 -12.85 -23.58 -0.19
N GLU A 134 -13.43 -24.79 -0.10
CA GLU A 134 -13.90 -25.55 -1.26
C GLU A 134 -15.06 -24.85 -1.98
N LYS A 135 -15.97 -24.20 -1.22
CA LYS A 135 -17.05 -23.40 -1.79
C LYS A 135 -16.52 -22.19 -2.58
N LEU A 136 -15.52 -21.49 -2.05
CA LEU A 136 -14.85 -20.38 -2.75
C LEU A 136 -14.09 -20.87 -3.97
N ARG A 137 -13.41 -22.03 -3.89
CA ARG A 137 -12.72 -22.63 -5.03
C ARG A 137 -13.67 -22.87 -6.20
N ARG A 138 -14.83 -23.49 -5.95
CA ARG A 138 -15.85 -23.72 -6.99
C ARG A 138 -16.44 -22.43 -7.55
N LYS A 139 -16.57 -21.39 -6.72
CA LYS A 139 -17.07 -20.07 -7.18
C LYS A 139 -16.06 -19.39 -8.09
N THR A 140 -14.77 -19.47 -7.76
CA THR A 140 -13.68 -18.80 -8.47
C THR A 140 -13.27 -19.49 -9.78
N GLU A 141 -13.62 -20.77 -10.00
CA GLU A 141 -13.38 -21.49 -11.26
C GLU A 141 -13.90 -20.78 -12.52
N LYS A 142 -14.93 -19.94 -12.39
CA LYS A 142 -15.53 -19.19 -13.50
C LYS A 142 -15.16 -17.72 -13.51
N MET A 143 -14.28 -17.29 -12.61
CA MET A 143 -13.86 -15.90 -12.42
C MET A 143 -12.52 -15.64 -13.12
N ILE A 144 -12.17 -14.38 -13.30
CA ILE A 144 -10.88 -13.94 -13.82
C ILE A 144 -9.94 -13.75 -12.64
N PHE A 145 -8.78 -14.40 -12.67
CA PHE A 145 -7.73 -14.17 -11.68
C PHE A 145 -6.88 -12.97 -12.12
N SER A 146 -6.72 -11.97 -11.25
CA SER A 146 -5.78 -10.87 -11.44
C SER A 146 -4.49 -11.15 -10.65
N PRO A 147 -3.33 -11.28 -11.30
CA PRO A 147 -2.05 -11.41 -10.59
C PRO A 147 -1.61 -10.08 -9.94
N VAL A 148 -2.12 -8.94 -10.43
CA VAL A 148 -1.81 -7.61 -9.87
C VAL A 148 -2.50 -7.41 -8.52
N PHE A 149 -3.80 -7.73 -8.44
CA PHE A 149 -4.61 -7.55 -7.23
C PHE A 149 -4.64 -8.78 -6.32
N LEU A 150 -4.11 -9.92 -6.78
CA LEU A 150 -4.15 -11.21 -6.07
C LEU A 150 -5.59 -11.58 -5.65
N ALA A 151 -6.52 -11.43 -6.58
CA ALA A 151 -7.94 -11.67 -6.36
C ALA A 151 -8.66 -12.14 -7.62
N PHE A 152 -9.83 -12.75 -7.42
CA PHE A 152 -10.73 -13.22 -8.46
C PHE A 152 -11.89 -12.25 -8.66
N TYR A 153 -12.16 -11.90 -9.91
CA TYR A 153 -13.20 -10.96 -10.34
C TYR A 153 -14.22 -11.61 -11.27
N ASP A 154 -15.44 -11.08 -11.32
CA ASP A 154 -16.43 -11.56 -12.26
C ASP A 154 -15.98 -11.29 -13.71
N LYS A 155 -16.43 -12.12 -14.67
CA LYS A 155 -16.05 -11.95 -16.08
C LYS A 155 -16.48 -10.62 -16.68
N LYS A 156 -17.56 -10.02 -16.15
CA LYS A 156 -18.02 -8.69 -16.59
C LYS A 156 -16.99 -7.58 -16.26
N ASP A 157 -16.08 -7.81 -15.31
CA ASP A 157 -15.08 -6.85 -14.84
C ASP A 157 -13.72 -7.06 -15.51
N ALA A 158 -13.67 -7.77 -16.65
CA ALA A 158 -12.43 -8.04 -17.40
C ALA A 158 -11.67 -6.77 -17.77
N ASP A 159 -12.38 -5.74 -18.27
CA ASP A 159 -11.76 -4.48 -18.66
C ASP A 159 -11.12 -3.78 -17.44
N PHE A 160 -11.75 -3.87 -16.26
CA PHE A 160 -11.20 -3.31 -15.03
C PHE A 160 -9.91 -4.02 -14.59
N VAL A 161 -9.87 -5.36 -14.71
CA VAL A 161 -8.66 -6.16 -14.43
C VAL A 161 -7.53 -5.78 -15.39
N ASN A 162 -7.82 -5.67 -16.68
CA ASN A 162 -6.85 -5.26 -17.69
C ASN A 162 -6.32 -3.84 -17.41
N SER A 163 -7.17 -2.90 -17.03
CA SER A 163 -6.73 -1.55 -16.65
C SER A 163 -5.79 -1.55 -15.45
N GLY A 164 -5.96 -2.48 -14.49
CA GLY A 164 -5.00 -2.67 -13.39
C GLY A 164 -3.61 -3.09 -13.87
N GLU A 165 -3.56 -4.02 -14.82
CA GLU A 165 -2.32 -4.47 -15.45
C GLU A 165 -1.64 -3.35 -16.26
N GLU A 166 -2.44 -2.57 -16.99
CA GLU A 166 -1.95 -1.41 -17.75
C GLU A 166 -1.36 -0.33 -16.82
N LEU A 167 -2.00 -0.04 -15.69
CA LEU A 167 -1.48 0.92 -14.70
C LEU A 167 -0.15 0.45 -14.09
N LEU A 168 -0.04 -0.84 -13.75
CA LEU A 168 1.22 -1.37 -13.21
C LEU A 168 2.33 -1.33 -14.27
N ALA A 169 2.03 -1.75 -15.50
CA ALA A 169 3.00 -1.71 -16.59
C ALA A 169 3.42 -0.28 -16.96
N MET A 170 2.52 0.69 -16.82
CA MET A 170 2.82 2.11 -16.99
C MET A 170 3.79 2.60 -15.91
N LEU A 171 3.52 2.28 -14.64
CA LEU A 171 4.39 2.61 -13.52
C LEU A 171 5.78 1.98 -13.65
N GLU A 172 5.86 0.71 -14.08
CA GLU A 172 7.12 0.01 -14.32
C GLU A 172 7.94 0.67 -15.44
N LYS A 173 7.29 1.18 -16.50
CA LYS A 173 7.97 1.94 -17.56
C LYS A 173 8.44 3.32 -17.11
N ALA A 174 7.76 3.91 -16.12
CA ALA A 174 8.11 5.20 -15.57
C ALA A 174 9.25 5.13 -14.53
N GLU A 175 9.67 3.92 -14.14
CA GLU A 175 10.80 3.73 -13.22
C GLU A 175 12.08 4.38 -13.78
N PRO A 176 12.79 5.19 -12.97
CA PRO A 176 14.03 5.82 -13.39
C PRO A 176 15.08 4.81 -13.86
N GLU A 177 15.87 5.20 -14.85
CA GLU A 177 16.97 4.38 -15.37
C GLU A 177 18.00 4.03 -14.27
N SER A 178 18.76 2.95 -14.51
CA SER A 178 19.70 2.38 -13.55
C SER A 178 20.85 3.30 -13.14
N ASP A 179 21.02 4.45 -13.81
CA ASP A 179 22.05 5.45 -13.55
C ASP A 179 21.62 6.57 -12.58
N ASN A 180 20.38 6.57 -12.08
CA ASN A 180 19.93 7.53 -11.08
C ASN A 180 20.41 7.17 -9.66
N ALA A 181 21.57 7.69 -9.27
CA ALA A 181 22.21 7.38 -7.98
C ALA A 181 21.33 7.71 -6.75
N GLU A 182 20.55 8.81 -6.78
CA GLU A 182 19.72 9.19 -5.63
C GLU A 182 18.49 8.27 -5.50
N TYR A 183 17.90 7.85 -6.63
CA TYR A 183 16.85 6.85 -6.65
C TYR A 183 17.33 5.54 -5.99
N TRP A 184 18.48 5.02 -6.44
CA TRP A 184 19.04 3.77 -5.90
C TRP A 184 19.44 3.88 -4.43
N LYS A 185 20.00 5.01 -4.01
CA LYS A 185 20.33 5.25 -2.60
C LYS A 185 19.08 5.16 -1.74
N ASN A 186 17.98 5.79 -2.15
CA ASN A 186 16.72 5.75 -1.41
C ASN A 186 16.07 4.35 -1.46
N ALA A 187 16.25 3.61 -2.57
CA ALA A 187 15.82 2.23 -2.69
C ALA A 187 16.52 1.32 -1.68
N PHE A 188 17.86 1.33 -1.65
CA PHE A 188 18.63 0.55 -0.69
C PHE A 188 18.36 0.97 0.75
N LEU A 189 18.27 2.28 1.02
CA LEU A 189 18.00 2.79 2.37
C LEU A 189 16.66 2.29 2.90
N ARG A 190 15.61 2.25 2.05
CA ARG A 190 14.31 1.68 2.43
C ARG A 190 14.44 0.22 2.82
N GLU A 191 15.07 -0.61 1.99
CA GLU A 191 15.21 -2.04 2.30
C GLU A 191 16.08 -2.28 3.53
N MET A 192 17.09 -1.43 3.79
CA MET A 192 17.86 -1.49 5.04
C MET A 192 16.99 -1.26 6.28
N PHE A 193 16.05 -0.32 6.24
CA PHE A 193 15.08 -0.16 7.33
C PHE A 193 14.08 -1.32 7.40
N ASN A 194 13.59 -1.80 6.25
CA ASN A 194 12.62 -2.89 6.15
C ASN A 194 13.16 -4.22 6.71
N HIS A 195 14.44 -4.49 6.48
CA HIS A 195 15.12 -5.71 6.93
C HIS A 195 15.91 -5.54 8.24
N GLU A 196 15.63 -4.48 9.01
CA GLU A 196 16.26 -4.22 10.32
C GLU A 196 17.80 -4.31 10.25
N TYR A 197 18.39 -3.68 9.24
CA TYR A 197 19.78 -3.89 8.80
C TYR A 197 20.83 -3.83 9.92
N GLY A 198 20.63 -2.97 10.94
CA GLY A 198 21.56 -2.82 12.05
C GLY A 198 21.62 -4.02 13.02
N ILE A 199 20.64 -4.91 13.00
CA ILE A 199 20.57 -6.09 13.90
C ILE A 199 20.40 -7.41 13.15
N ASN A 200 20.12 -7.37 11.85
CA ASN A 200 19.98 -8.53 11.01
C ASN A 200 21.37 -9.11 10.63
N TRP A 201 21.60 -10.37 10.96
CA TRP A 201 22.88 -11.04 10.71
C TRP A 201 23.16 -11.34 9.23
N GLN A 202 22.12 -11.32 8.37
CA GLN A 202 22.22 -11.50 6.92
C GLN A 202 21.79 -10.23 6.15
N ALA A 203 21.98 -9.05 6.75
CA ALA A 203 21.41 -7.79 6.28
C ALA A 203 21.80 -7.42 4.84
N ASP A 204 23.07 -7.60 4.45
CA ASP A 204 23.54 -7.29 3.10
C ASP A 204 22.85 -8.21 2.06
N PHE A 205 22.69 -9.49 2.37
CA PHE A 205 21.97 -10.44 1.51
C PHE A 205 20.49 -10.08 1.37
N ASP A 206 19.81 -9.80 2.48
CA ASP A 206 18.38 -9.49 2.46
C ASP A 206 18.11 -8.22 1.63
N VAL A 207 18.93 -7.17 1.79
CA VAL A 207 18.81 -5.94 0.97
C VAL A 207 19.14 -6.20 -0.50
N CYS A 208 20.23 -6.92 -0.81
CA CYS A 208 20.60 -7.17 -2.20
C CYS A 208 19.58 -8.05 -2.93
N SER A 209 19.02 -9.06 -2.24
CA SER A 209 18.06 -10.00 -2.80
C SER A 209 16.70 -9.37 -3.14
N ALA A 210 16.40 -8.18 -2.59
CA ALA A 210 15.23 -7.39 -3.00
C ALA A 210 15.35 -6.84 -4.44
N PHE A 211 16.57 -6.75 -4.98
CA PHE A 211 16.86 -6.14 -6.28
C PHE A 211 17.55 -7.08 -7.28
N GLY A 212 17.84 -8.33 -6.90
CA GLY A 212 18.49 -9.31 -7.77
C GLY A 212 18.51 -10.72 -7.17
N ASP A 213 19.00 -11.70 -7.95
CA ASP A 213 19.08 -13.08 -7.50
C ASP A 213 20.42 -13.36 -6.79
N CYS A 214 20.40 -13.44 -5.46
CA CYS A 214 21.54 -13.82 -4.64
C CYS A 214 21.61 -15.33 -4.32
N SER A 215 20.69 -16.15 -4.80
CA SER A 215 20.54 -17.56 -4.36
C SER A 215 21.78 -18.44 -4.63
N GLY A 216 22.64 -18.02 -5.56
CA GLY A 216 23.91 -18.67 -5.89
C GLY A 216 25.11 -18.23 -5.04
N VAL A 217 24.99 -17.20 -4.21
CA VAL A 217 26.10 -16.65 -3.40
C VAL A 217 26.36 -17.57 -2.21
N ARG A 218 27.61 -18.01 -2.05
CA ARG A 218 28.01 -18.94 -0.99
C ARG A 218 28.39 -18.22 0.29
N ASP A 219 29.09 -17.11 0.16
CA ASP A 219 29.47 -16.25 1.27
C ASP A 219 28.63 -14.98 1.22
N TYR A 220 27.53 -14.97 1.97
CA TYR A 220 26.61 -13.83 2.02
C TYR A 220 27.17 -12.64 2.82
N GLU A 221 28.35 -12.77 3.44
CA GLU A 221 29.08 -11.66 4.06
C GLU A 221 29.99 -10.94 3.05
N ASP A 222 30.25 -11.54 1.87
CA ASP A 222 30.99 -10.89 0.79
C ASP A 222 30.05 -10.03 -0.06
N ILE A 223 30.06 -8.73 0.25
CA ILE A 223 29.25 -7.72 -0.44
C ILE A 223 29.55 -7.62 -1.95
N GLU A 224 30.79 -7.91 -2.39
CA GLU A 224 31.13 -7.85 -3.81
C GLU A 224 30.62 -9.09 -4.57
N GLU A 225 30.57 -10.26 -3.91
CA GLU A 225 29.87 -11.43 -4.46
C GLU A 225 28.37 -11.15 -4.61
N LEU A 226 27.74 -10.54 -3.61
CA LEU A 226 26.32 -10.14 -3.67
C LEU A 226 26.06 -9.14 -4.80
N PHE A 227 26.84 -8.07 -4.89
CA PHE A 227 26.70 -7.07 -5.96
C PHE A 227 26.88 -7.67 -7.35
N SER A 228 27.80 -8.63 -7.48
CA SER A 228 28.05 -9.31 -8.75
C SER A 228 26.90 -10.25 -9.10
N ALA A 229 26.35 -10.99 -8.13
CA ALA A 229 25.18 -11.85 -8.35
C ALA A 229 23.95 -11.06 -8.78
N CYS A 230 23.72 -9.88 -8.19
CA CYS A 230 22.62 -8.98 -8.58
C CYS A 230 22.88 -8.19 -9.87
N ASN A 231 24.06 -8.33 -10.49
CA ASN A 231 24.49 -7.52 -11.65
C ASN A 231 24.40 -6.00 -11.41
N PHE A 232 24.74 -5.54 -10.21
CA PHE A 232 24.73 -4.11 -9.90
C PHE A 232 25.81 -3.35 -10.66
N SER A 233 25.39 -2.26 -11.32
CA SER A 233 26.27 -1.27 -11.94
C SER A 233 27.11 -0.51 -10.90
N ASP A 234 28.16 0.17 -11.36
CA ASP A 234 28.99 1.01 -10.49
C ASP A 234 28.17 2.09 -9.75
N VAL A 235 27.13 2.63 -10.40
CA VAL A 235 26.21 3.60 -9.80
C VAL A 235 25.44 2.97 -8.64
N GLN A 236 24.87 1.78 -8.85
CA GLN A 236 24.12 1.06 -7.81
C GLN A 236 25.03 0.67 -6.65
N ARG A 237 26.24 0.18 -6.91
CA ARG A 237 27.22 -0.15 -5.86
C ARG A 237 27.58 1.08 -5.02
N ALA A 238 27.85 2.22 -5.67
CA ALA A 238 28.13 3.46 -4.98
C ALA A 238 26.93 3.97 -4.15
N ALA A 239 25.72 3.86 -4.71
CA ALA A 239 24.48 4.23 -4.06
C ALA A 239 24.19 3.36 -2.83
N TYR A 240 24.44 2.05 -2.91
CA TYR A 240 24.34 1.12 -1.77
C TYR A 240 25.23 1.56 -0.61
N MET A 241 26.51 1.84 -0.91
CA MET A 241 27.46 2.26 0.10
C MET A 241 27.09 3.63 0.70
N ALA A 242 26.47 4.51 -0.09
CA ALA A 242 25.92 5.76 0.41
C ALA A 242 24.70 5.53 1.33
N ALA A 243 23.79 4.63 0.96
CA ALA A 243 22.65 4.25 1.78
C ALA A 243 23.08 3.65 3.12
N ARG A 244 24.08 2.75 3.12
CA ARG A 244 24.62 2.15 4.34
C ARG A 244 25.16 3.20 5.32
N ARG A 245 25.89 4.19 4.81
CA ARG A 245 26.39 5.32 5.62
C ARG A 245 25.25 6.18 6.18
N GLU A 246 24.21 6.41 5.38
CA GLU A 246 23.04 7.18 5.80
C GLU A 246 22.23 6.43 6.85
N TYR A 247 21.99 5.14 6.65
CA TYR A 247 21.34 4.25 7.62
C TYR A 247 22.06 4.30 8.97
N SER A 248 23.38 4.14 9.00
CA SER A 248 24.16 4.19 10.24
C SER A 248 24.06 5.53 10.99
N LYS A 249 23.87 6.65 10.28
CA LYS A 249 23.65 7.95 10.92
C LYS A 249 22.26 8.03 11.53
N GLN A 250 21.24 7.66 10.77
CA GLN A 250 19.84 7.76 11.21
C GLN A 250 19.53 6.76 12.33
N SER A 251 20.10 5.55 12.28
CA SER A 251 19.90 4.54 13.32
C SER A 251 20.58 4.92 14.65
N ALA A 252 21.69 5.64 14.60
CA ALA A 252 22.34 6.18 15.80
C ALA A 252 21.54 7.30 16.48
N GLU A 253 20.53 7.87 15.82
CA GLU A 253 19.61 8.85 16.41
C GLU A 253 18.34 8.19 17.00
N LEU A 254 18.10 6.91 16.70
CA LEU A 254 16.95 6.13 17.18
C LEU A 254 17.24 5.40 18.51
N TYR A 255 18.50 5.34 18.94
CA TYR A 255 18.99 4.69 20.17
C TYR A 255 19.92 5.61 20.96
#